data_AF-M3A2G3-F1
#
_entry.id   AF-M3A2G3-F1
#
_cell.length_a   1.000
_cell.length_b   1.000
_cell.length_c   1.000
_cell.angle_alpha   90.00
_cell.angle_beta   90.00
_cell.angle_gamma   90.00
#
_symmetry.space_group_name_H-M   'P 1'
#
loop_
_entity.id
_entity.type
_entity.pdbx_description
1 polymer ?
#
loop_
_entity_poly.entity_id
_entity_poly.type
_entity_poly.pdbx_seq_one_letter_code
_entity_poly.pdbx_strand_id
1 'polypeptide(L)'
;TNSSQMTYDRLEFLGDANIEKFATDLIFEKYPQLQVGEMSQLREQLVKNETLAQYSKEYGLEKKIKANDKKSMQKDSHGKGNKGWTKVIADVFEAYIAAIILSNENKRTGEDIAEAWLRELWTPRIETL
;
A
#
# COMPACT_ATOMS: atom_id res chain seq x y z
N THR A 1 0.98 28.52 -18.44
CA THR A 1 0.10 28.08 -17.33
C THR A 1 0.55 26.70 -16.92
N ASN A 2 1.08 26.56 -15.70
CA ASN A 2 1.55 25.28 -15.15
C ASN A 2 0.43 24.24 -15.24
N SER A 3 0.50 23.34 -16.21
CA SER A 3 -0.24 22.09 -16.13
C SER A 3 0.35 21.33 -14.95
N SER A 4 -0.28 21.42 -13.77
CA SER A 4 0.00 20.52 -12.68
C SER A 4 -0.20 19.11 -13.22
N GLN A 5 0.88 18.45 -13.63
CA GLN A 5 0.83 17.05 -14.01
C GLN A 5 0.18 16.32 -12.85
N MET A 6 -0.98 15.69 -13.08
CA MET A 6 -1.63 14.91 -12.03
C MET A 6 -0.69 13.75 -11.68
N THR A 7 -0.05 13.86 -10.52
CA THR A 7 0.75 12.80 -9.90
C THR A 7 -0.15 11.96 -9.00
N TYR A 8 0.33 10.81 -8.58
CA TYR A 8 -0.41 9.92 -7.69
C TYR A 8 -0.39 10.37 -6.23
N ASP A 9 0.39 11.39 -5.86
CA ASP A 9 0.69 11.79 -4.48
C ASP A 9 -0.56 12.06 -3.62
N ARG A 10 -1.62 12.64 -4.21
CA ARG A 10 -2.90 12.86 -3.48
C ARG A 10 -3.64 11.56 -3.20
N LEU A 11 -3.52 10.58 -4.09
CA LEU A 11 -4.09 9.26 -3.92
C LEU A 11 -3.26 8.44 -2.93
N GLU A 12 -1.93 8.48 -3.04
CA GLU A 12 -0.99 7.90 -2.06
C GLU A 12 -1.36 8.35 -0.64
N PHE A 13 -1.45 9.66 -0.41
CA PHE A 13 -1.79 10.22 0.90
C PHE A 13 -3.12 9.69 1.47
N LEU A 14 -4.15 9.55 0.63
CA LEU A 14 -5.44 8.99 1.07
C LEU A 14 -5.33 7.48 1.31
N GLY A 15 -4.59 6.78 0.46
CA GLY A 15 -4.42 5.33 0.48
C GLY A 15 -3.68 4.86 1.72
N ASP A 16 -2.55 5.50 2.04
CA ASP A 16 -1.72 5.25 3.22
C ASP A 16 -2.57 5.30 4.51
N ALA A 17 -3.30 6.40 4.72
CA ALA A 17 -4.17 6.56 5.88
C ALA A 17 -5.25 5.45 6.00
N ASN A 18 -5.78 4.99 4.87
CA ASN A 18 -6.76 3.90 4.88
C ASN A 18 -6.11 2.54 5.13
N ILE A 19 -4.96 2.26 4.52
CA ILE A 19 -4.18 1.03 4.76
C ILE A 19 -3.83 0.90 6.25
N GLU A 20 -3.32 1.97 6.86
CA GLU A 20 -2.99 2.00 8.30
C GLU A 20 -4.21 1.73 9.18
N LYS A 21 -5.35 2.35 8.85
CA LYS A 21 -6.62 2.11 9.55
C LYS A 21 -7.08 0.66 9.41
N PHE A 22 -7.20 0.15 8.19
CA PHE A 22 -7.70 -1.19 7.94
C PHE A 22 -6.82 -2.28 8.56
N ALA A 23 -5.49 -2.10 8.52
CA ALA A 23 -4.57 -3.00 9.19
C ALA A 23 -4.76 -2.97 10.71
N THR A 24 -4.91 -1.77 11.29
CA THR A 24 -5.18 -1.60 12.72
C THR A 24 -6.49 -2.29 13.12
N ASP A 25 -7.57 -2.08 12.36
CA ASP A 25 -8.89 -2.65 12.64
C ASP A 25 -8.85 -4.19 12.57
N LEU A 26 -8.22 -4.76 11.53
CA LEU A 26 -8.03 -6.21 11.41
C LEU A 26 -7.28 -6.78 12.61
N ILE A 27 -6.17 -6.14 13.01
CA ILE A 27 -5.32 -6.62 14.10
C ILE A 27 -6.08 -6.55 15.43
N PHE A 28 -6.75 -5.43 15.69
CA PHE A 28 -7.51 -5.20 16.92
C PHE A 28 -8.64 -6.22 17.08
N GLU A 29 -9.34 -6.53 15.99
CA GLU A 29 -10.46 -7.49 16.01
C GLU A 29 -10.00 -8.95 16.10
N LYS A 30 -8.98 -9.34 15.32
CA LYS A 30 -8.59 -10.75 15.17
C LYS A 30 -7.60 -11.22 16.24
N TYR A 31 -6.82 -10.30 16.83
CA TYR A 31 -5.78 -10.63 17.81
C TYR A 31 -5.89 -9.82 19.10
N PRO A 32 -7.05 -9.84 19.80
CA PRO A 32 -7.29 -9.03 21.00
C PRO A 32 -6.38 -9.37 22.19
N GLN A 33 -5.70 -10.52 22.15
CA GLN A 33 -4.75 -10.97 23.17
C GLN A 33 -3.36 -10.31 23.07
N LEU A 34 -3.04 -9.70 21.92
CA LEU A 34 -1.73 -9.08 21.72
C LEU A 34 -1.62 -7.78 22.53
N GLN A 35 -0.42 -7.50 23.01
CA GLN A 35 -0.10 -6.21 23.60
C GLN A 35 -0.02 -5.12 22.52
N VAL A 36 -0.23 -3.86 22.89
CA VAL A 36 -0.19 -2.71 21.96
C VAL A 36 1.12 -2.65 21.16
N GLY A 37 2.25 -3.00 21.79
CA GLY A 37 3.55 -3.07 21.11
C GLY A 37 3.59 -4.15 20.02
N GLU A 38 3.05 -5.34 20.31
CA GLU A 38 2.97 -6.46 19.37
C GLU A 38 2.00 -6.14 18.22
N MET A 39 0.85 -5.52 18.52
CA MET A 39 -0.10 -5.03 17.50
C MET A 39 0.57 -4.01 16.57
N SER A 40 1.36 -3.10 17.12
CA SER A 40 2.08 -2.08 16.34
C SER A 40 3.15 -2.71 15.44
N GLN A 41 3.91 -3.68 15.95
CA GLN A 41 4.89 -4.43 15.16
C GLN A 41 4.22 -5.23 14.04
N LEU A 42 3.09 -5.88 14.34
CA LEU A 42 2.35 -6.62 13.32
C LEU A 42 1.82 -5.68 12.24
N ARG A 43 1.25 -4.53 12.62
CA ARG A 43 0.80 -3.51 11.66
C ARG A 43 1.94 -3.06 10.76
N GLU A 44 3.10 -2.71 11.34
CA GLU A 44 4.30 -2.31 10.58
C GLU A 44 4.68 -3.37 9.53
N GLN A 45 4.62 -4.66 9.88
CA GLN A 45 4.92 -5.72 8.92
C GLN A 45 3.93 -5.78 7.75
N LEU A 46 2.67 -5.41 7.95
CA LEU A 46 1.64 -5.39 6.91
C LEU A 46 1.71 -4.15 6.01
N VAL A 47 2.12 -3.00 6.55
CA VAL A 47 2.02 -1.71 5.86
C VAL A 47 3.37 -1.15 5.41
N LYS A 48 4.51 -1.73 5.82
CA LYS A 48 5.83 -1.27 5.35
C LYS A 48 5.99 -1.33 3.84
N ASN A 49 6.80 -0.43 3.31
CA ASN A 49 7.08 -0.29 1.88
C ASN A 49 7.48 -1.61 1.19
N GLU A 50 8.27 -2.47 1.83
CA GLU A 50 8.66 -3.75 1.24
C GLU A 50 7.45 -4.65 1.00
N THR A 51 6.51 -4.67 1.94
CA THR A 51 5.28 -5.45 1.85
C THR A 51 4.35 -4.89 0.77
N LEU A 52 4.11 -3.58 0.77
CA LEU A 52 3.23 -2.95 -0.22
C LEU A 52 3.83 -3.01 -1.63
N ALA A 53 5.16 -2.86 -1.75
CA ALA A 53 5.84 -2.99 -3.03
C ALA A 53 5.81 -4.44 -3.57
N GLN A 54 5.80 -5.43 -2.68
CA GLN A 54 5.60 -6.82 -3.08
C GLN A 54 4.23 -7.01 -3.72
N TYR A 55 3.14 -6.55 -3.07
CA TYR A 55 1.79 -6.65 -3.65
C TYR A 55 1.70 -5.93 -4.99
N SER A 56 2.23 -4.71 -5.06
CA SER A 56 2.27 -3.94 -6.31
C SER A 56 2.93 -4.71 -7.47
N LYS A 57 4.01 -5.46 -7.20
CA LYS A 57 4.67 -6.33 -8.19
C LYS A 57 3.83 -7.57 -8.54
N GLU A 58 3.22 -8.21 -7.54
CA GLU A 58 2.35 -9.38 -7.75
C GLU A 58 1.15 -9.04 -8.63
N TYR A 59 0.56 -7.84 -8.44
CA TYR A 59 -0.52 -7.33 -9.27
C TYR A 59 -0.06 -6.66 -10.59
N GLY A 60 1.25 -6.56 -10.84
CA GLY A 60 1.80 -5.96 -12.05
C GLY A 60 1.59 -4.44 -12.17
N LEU A 61 1.38 -3.74 -11.05
CA LEU A 61 1.16 -2.29 -11.01
C LEU A 61 2.44 -1.51 -11.33
N GLU A 62 3.60 -2.01 -10.89
CA GLU A 62 4.93 -1.46 -11.17
C GLU A 62 5.21 -1.33 -12.68
N LYS A 63 4.66 -2.26 -13.48
CA LYS A 63 4.77 -2.23 -14.95
C LYS A 63 3.98 -1.07 -15.55
N LYS A 64 2.90 -0.63 -14.90
CA LYS A 64 2.01 0.46 -15.35
C LYS A 64 2.48 1.86 -14.96
N ILE A 65 3.50 1.97 -14.09
CA ILE A 65 4.09 3.25 -13.70
C ILE A 65 4.66 3.97 -14.93
N LYS A 66 4.22 5.22 -15.14
CA LYS A 66 4.73 6.16 -16.13
C LYS A 66 5.72 7.11 -15.45
N ALA A 67 7.00 6.99 -15.79
CA ALA A 67 8.05 7.85 -15.29
C ALA A 67 9.04 8.18 -16.41
N ASN A 68 9.50 9.43 -16.48
CA ASN A 68 10.42 9.89 -17.52
C ASN A 68 11.76 9.14 -17.49
N ASP A 69 12.22 8.68 -16.32
CA ASP A 69 13.48 7.96 -16.15
C ASP A 69 13.32 6.61 -15.43
N LYS A 70 12.32 5.83 -15.84
CA LYS A 70 12.02 4.50 -15.26
C LYS A 70 13.22 3.55 -15.26
N LYS A 71 14.08 3.61 -16.29
CA LYS A 71 15.24 2.73 -16.42
C LYS A 71 16.35 3.06 -15.42
N SER A 72 16.60 4.35 -15.13
CA SER A 72 17.58 4.76 -14.12
C SER A 72 17.14 4.32 -12.73
N MET A 73 15.87 4.60 -12.38
CA MET A 73 15.28 4.22 -11.08
C MET A 73 15.32 2.70 -10.84
N GLN A 74 15.18 1.89 -11.90
CA GLN A 74 15.29 0.44 -11.82
C GLN A 74 16.74 -0.07 -11.75
N LYS A 75 17.71 0.63 -12.34
CA LYS A 75 19.12 0.19 -12.35
C LYS A 75 19.79 0.27 -10.99
N ASP A 76 19.39 1.23 -10.17
CA ASP A 76 19.84 1.36 -8.77
C ASP A 76 19.38 0.18 -7.87
N SER A 77 18.58 -0.75 -8.41
CA SER A 77 18.06 -1.93 -7.71
C SER A 77 19.08 -3.07 -7.50
N HIS A 78 20.30 -2.98 -8.06
CA HIS A 78 21.32 -4.03 -7.92
C HIS A 78 22.33 -3.77 -6.77
N GLY A 79 22.22 -2.65 -6.07
CA GLY A 79 23.07 -2.28 -4.92
C GLY A 79 22.31 -2.24 -3.58
N LYS A 80 23.06 -2.17 -2.47
CA LYS A 80 22.58 -2.11 -1.06
C LYS A 80 21.75 -0.85 -0.69
N GLY A 81 21.07 -0.21 -1.65
CA GLY A 81 20.36 1.07 -1.47
C GLY A 81 19.02 1.16 -2.20
N ASN A 82 18.24 0.08 -2.25
CA ASN A 82 16.93 -0.02 -2.93
C ASN A 82 15.76 0.65 -2.15
N LYS A 83 15.97 1.84 -1.57
CA LYS A 83 14.89 2.55 -0.87
C LYS A 83 14.01 3.37 -1.81
N GLY A 84 14.57 3.94 -2.87
CA GLY A 84 13.85 4.85 -3.78
C GLY A 84 12.79 4.14 -4.64
N TRP A 85 13.19 3.12 -5.41
CA TRP A 85 12.26 2.42 -6.30
C TRP A 85 11.25 1.57 -5.53
N THR A 86 11.65 0.90 -4.45
CA THR A 86 10.72 0.19 -3.56
C THR A 86 9.67 1.13 -3.01
N LYS A 87 10.06 2.33 -2.54
CA LYS A 87 9.13 3.35 -2.08
C LYS A 87 8.12 3.71 -3.19
N VAL A 88 8.60 4.09 -4.38
CA VAL A 88 7.71 4.45 -5.51
C VAL A 88 6.71 3.34 -5.84
N ILE A 89 7.13 2.07 -5.78
CA ILE A 89 6.23 0.94 -6.05
C ILE A 89 5.20 0.76 -4.90
N ALA A 90 5.59 1.01 -3.66
CA ALA A 90 4.70 1.00 -2.49
C ALA A 90 3.67 2.14 -2.57
N ASP A 91 4.13 3.37 -2.83
CA ASP A 91 3.27 4.56 -2.99
C ASP A 91 2.20 4.32 -4.07
N VAL A 92 2.53 3.59 -5.14
CA VAL A 92 1.58 3.20 -6.21
C VAL A 92 0.52 2.22 -5.72
N PHE A 93 0.86 1.32 -4.79
CA PHE A 93 -0.14 0.44 -4.17
C PHE A 93 -1.09 1.23 -3.29
N GLU A 94 -0.58 2.17 -2.48
CA GLU A 94 -1.39 3.09 -1.67
C GLU A 94 -2.33 3.91 -2.56
N ALA A 95 -1.79 4.51 -3.61
CA ALA A 95 -2.58 5.27 -4.57
C ALA A 95 -3.67 4.42 -5.25
N TYR A 96 -3.41 3.12 -5.46
CA TYR A 96 -4.39 2.19 -6.00
C TYR A 96 -5.52 1.90 -5.00
N ILE A 97 -5.24 1.79 -3.69
CA ILE A 97 -6.28 1.69 -2.66
C ILE A 97 -7.21 2.91 -2.70
N ALA A 98 -6.63 4.11 -2.74
CA ALA A 98 -7.41 5.33 -2.86
C ALA A 98 -8.25 5.36 -4.15
N ALA A 99 -7.72 4.86 -5.27
CA ALA A 99 -8.45 4.77 -6.52
C ALA A 99 -9.66 3.83 -6.41
N ILE A 100 -9.53 2.66 -5.76
CA ILE A 100 -10.67 1.76 -5.47
C ILE A 100 -11.73 2.51 -4.68
N ILE A 101 -11.34 3.16 -3.58
CA ILE A 101 -12.26 3.90 -2.71
C ILE A 101 -13.02 4.98 -3.48
N LEU A 102 -12.31 5.78 -4.28
CA LEU A 102 -12.88 6.93 -4.99
C LEU A 102 -13.60 6.55 -6.29
N SER A 103 -13.37 5.34 -6.83
CA SER A 103 -14.07 4.85 -8.03
C SER A 103 -15.54 4.49 -7.78
N ASN A 104 -15.95 4.42 -6.51
CA ASN A 104 -17.31 4.12 -6.10
C ASN A 104 -18.11 5.41 -5.89
N GLU A 105 -19.38 5.42 -6.28
CA GLU A 105 -20.28 6.58 -6.09
C GLU A 105 -20.39 6.96 -4.60
N ASN A 106 -20.41 5.95 -3.73
CA ASN A 106 -20.36 6.10 -2.29
C ASN A 106 -18.97 5.72 -1.77
N LYS A 107 -18.27 6.71 -1.18
CA LYS A 107 -16.94 6.52 -0.58
C LYS A 107 -16.92 5.35 0.42
N ARG A 108 -17.97 5.20 1.24
CA ARG A 108 -18.04 4.15 2.25
C ARG A 108 -18.05 2.76 1.63
N THR A 109 -18.81 2.58 0.54
CA THR A 109 -18.80 1.31 -0.21
C THR A 109 -17.41 1.02 -0.76
N GLY A 110 -16.70 2.05 -1.24
CA GLY A 110 -15.32 1.90 -1.68
C GLY A 110 -14.35 1.52 -0.55
N GLU A 111 -14.51 2.11 0.64
CA GLU A 111 -13.76 1.74 1.86
C GLU A 111 -14.04 0.29 2.24
N ASP A 112 -15.31 -0.13 2.29
CA ASP A 112 -15.70 -1.50 2.64
C ASP A 112 -15.10 -2.53 1.66
N ILE A 113 -15.12 -2.24 0.35
CA ILE A 113 -14.53 -3.10 -0.68
C ILE A 113 -13.00 -3.20 -0.52
N ALA A 114 -12.33 -2.05 -0.33
CA ALA A 114 -10.89 -2.01 -0.17
C ALA A 114 -10.45 -2.75 1.11
N GLU A 115 -11.16 -2.54 2.21
CA GLU A 115 -10.91 -3.20 3.49
C GLU A 115 -11.09 -4.71 3.39
N ALA A 116 -12.20 -5.18 2.81
CA ALA A 116 -12.46 -6.61 2.63
C ALA A 116 -11.33 -7.29 1.85
N TRP A 117 -10.91 -6.69 0.73
CA TRP A 117 -9.82 -7.23 -0.09
C TRP A 117 -8.47 -7.23 0.65
N LEU A 118 -8.12 -6.16 1.37
CA LEU A 118 -6.88 -6.10 2.14
C LEU A 118 -6.86 -7.13 3.29
N ARG A 119 -8.00 -7.36 3.94
CA ARG A 119 -8.15 -8.40 4.98
C ARG A 119 -7.91 -9.80 4.43
N GLU A 120 -8.38 -10.09 3.21
CA GLU A 120 -8.09 -11.35 2.52
C GLU A 120 -6.60 -11.52 2.18
N LEU A 121 -5.90 -10.43 1.83
CA LEU A 121 -4.46 -10.46 1.58
C LEU A 121 -3.62 -10.62 2.85
N TRP A 122 -4.00 -9.93 3.92
CA TRP A 122 -3.22 -9.94 5.16
C TRP A 122 -3.44 -11.17 6.02
N THR A 123 -4.65 -11.75 6.02
CA THR A 123 -4.97 -12.88 6.88
C THR A 123 -4.00 -14.06 6.74
N PRO A 124 -3.74 -14.59 5.52
CA PRO A 124 -2.78 -15.67 5.34
C PRO A 124 -1.36 -15.25 5.70
N ARG A 125 -0.99 -13.99 5.43
CA ARG A 125 0.35 -13.47 5.73
C ARG A 125 0.60 -13.48 7.24
N ILE A 126 -0.33 -12.99 8.03
CA ILE A 126 -0.22 -12.97 9.50
C ILE A 126 -0.07 -14.39 10.06
N GLU A 127 -0.79 -15.36 9.50
CA GLU A 127 -0.73 -16.76 9.95
C GLU A 127 0.60 -17.44 9.61
N THR A 128 1.40 -16.85 8.71
CA THR A 128 2.73 -17.33 8.33
C THR A 128 3.90 -16.57 8.98
N LEU A 129 3.62 -15.50 9.72
CA LEU A 129 4.60 -14.71 10.47
C LEU A 129 4.91 -15.37 11.82
#